data_AF-A0AAP4BA26-F1
#
_entry.id   AF-A0AAP4BA26-F1
#
_cell.length_a   1.000
_cell.length_b   1.000
_cell.length_c   1.000
_cell.angle_alpha   90.00
_cell.angle_beta   90.00
_cell.angle_gamma   90.00
#
_symmetry.space_group_name_H-M   'P 1'
#
loop_
_entity.id
_entity.type
_entity.pdbx_description
1 polymer ?
#
loop_
_entity_poly.entity_id
_entity_poly.type
_entity_poly.pdbx_seq_one_letter_code
_entity_poly.pdbx_strand_id
1 'polypeptide(L)' 'MARFKIIFDGEEQDEVFATEEEAEDYALYLCSCCRTGAETLHWSNPGDYDYDEDEFEDPEYEIVEED' A
#
# COMPACT_ATOMS: atom_id res chain seq x y z
N MET A 1 11.93 12.69 -19.19
CA MET A 1 12.04 11.32 -18.63
C MET A 1 10.72 11.12 -17.92
N ALA A 2 10.00 10.07 -18.26
CA ALA A 2 8.75 9.73 -17.57
C ALA A 2 9.00 9.65 -16.06
N ARG A 3 8.05 10.13 -15.27
CA ARG A 3 8.05 10.02 -13.82
C ARG A 3 6.76 9.35 -13.41
N PHE A 4 6.82 8.48 -12.43
CA PHE A 4 5.66 7.72 -11.97
C PHE A 4 5.39 8.05 -10.51
N LYS A 5 4.12 8.20 -10.17
CA LYS A 5 3.63 8.49 -8.83
C LYS A 5 2.55 7.50 -8.45
N ILE A 6 2.39 7.27 -7.16
CA ILE A 6 1.43 6.29 -6.64
C ILE A 6 0.33 7.06 -5.92
N ILE A 7 -0.93 6.70 -6.21
CA ILE A 7 -2.09 7.04 -5.40
C ILE A 7 -2.45 5.76 -4.65
N PHE A 8 -2.35 5.78 -3.32
CA PHE A 8 -2.58 4.62 -2.45
C PHE A 8 -3.77 4.91 -1.54
N ASP A 9 -4.83 4.09 -1.64
CA ASP A 9 -6.12 4.29 -0.97
C ASP A 9 -6.70 5.70 -1.18
N GLY A 10 -6.56 6.23 -2.40
CA GLY A 10 -6.99 7.58 -2.77
C GLY A 10 -6.06 8.72 -2.34
N GLU A 11 -4.95 8.42 -1.65
CA GLU A 11 -3.97 9.41 -1.18
C GLU A 11 -2.68 9.38 -2.03
N GLU A 12 -2.28 10.54 -2.54
CA GLU A 12 -1.05 10.70 -3.31
C GLU A 12 0.19 10.50 -2.41
N GLN A 13 1.09 9.62 -2.83
CA GLN A 13 2.36 9.37 -2.14
C GLN A 13 3.43 10.39 -2.54
N ASP A 14 4.35 10.67 -1.61
CA ASP A 14 5.40 11.67 -1.79
C ASP A 14 6.51 11.18 -2.75
N GLU A 15 6.72 9.87 -2.82
CA GLU A 15 7.73 9.24 -3.65
C GLU A 15 7.43 9.33 -5.15
N VAL A 16 8.49 9.58 -5.94
CA VAL A 16 8.43 9.65 -7.40
C VAL A 16 9.47 8.70 -7.99
N PHE A 17 9.06 7.89 -8.94
CA PHE A 17 9.86 6.81 -9.52
C PHE A 17 10.23 7.10 -10.98
N ALA A 18 11.32 6.48 -11.44
CA ALA A 18 11.80 6.64 -12.81
C ALA A 18 11.19 5.61 -13.76
N THR A 19 10.70 4.49 -13.24
CA THR A 19 9.98 3.46 -13.99
C THR A 19 8.67 3.08 -13.29
N GLU A 20 7.73 2.56 -14.08
CA GLU A 20 6.48 2.00 -13.57
C GLU A 20 6.71 0.78 -12.67
N GLU A 21 7.68 -0.08 -13.02
CA GLU A 21 8.08 -1.26 -12.22
C GLU A 21 8.55 -0.85 -10.81
N GLU A 22 9.34 0.22 -10.69
CA GLU A 22 9.78 0.73 -9.38
C GLU A 22 8.60 1.24 -8.54
N ALA A 23 7.61 1.87 -9.19
CA ALA A 23 6.39 2.32 -8.52
C ALA A 23 5.50 1.14 -8.10
N GLU A 24 5.36 0.11 -8.93
CA GLU A 24 4.59 -1.10 -8.63
C GLU A 24 5.21 -1.87 -7.45
N ASP A 25 6.53 -2.08 -7.47
CA ASP A 25 7.25 -2.71 -6.36
C ASP A 25 7.02 -1.97 -5.03
N TYR A 26 7.02 -0.63 -5.06
CA TYR A 26 6.76 0.18 -3.88
C TYR A 26 5.29 0.11 -3.43
N ALA A 27 4.33 0.13 -4.36
CA ALA A 27 2.91 -0.02 -4.04
C ALA A 27 2.62 -1.38 -3.38
N LEU A 28 3.20 -2.46 -3.90
CA LEU A 28 3.11 -3.80 -3.31
C LEU A 28 3.75 -3.86 -1.92
N TYR A 29 4.86 -3.15 -1.72
CA TYR A 29 5.45 -2.98 -0.40
C TYR A 29 4.50 -2.30 0.59
N LEU A 30 3.80 -1.23 0.17
CA LEU A 30 2.80 -0.55 0.99
C LEU A 30 1.64 -1.49 1.38
N CYS A 31 1.09 -2.27 0.43
CA CYS A 31 0.06 -3.27 0.73
C CYS A 31 0.54 -4.27 1.80
N SER A 32 1.76 -4.78 1.66
CA SER A 32 2.38 -5.70 2.62
C SER A 32 2.54 -5.07 4.01
N CYS A 33 2.91 -3.78 4.08
CA CYS A 33 2.97 -3.03 5.32
C CYS A 33 1.59 -2.89 5.98
N CYS A 34 0.54 -2.61 5.21
CA CYS A 34 -0.83 -2.53 5.73
C CYS A 34 -1.28 -3.86 6.34
N ARG A 35 -1.07 -4.98 5.64
CA ARG A 35 -1.42 -6.32 6.15
C ARG A 35 -0.67 -6.64 7.45
N THR A 36 0.65 -6.46 7.45
CA THR A 36 1.48 -6.72 8.64
C THR A 36 1.11 -5.82 9.82
N GLY A 37 0.78 -4.55 9.53
CA GLY A 37 0.31 -3.59 10.54
C GLY A 37 -1.02 -3.99 11.16
N ALA A 38 -1.98 -4.43 10.34
CA ALA A 38 -3.28 -4.91 10.81
C ALA A 38 -3.15 -6.16 11.70
N GLU A 39 -2.34 -7.13 11.28
CA GLU A 39 -2.03 -8.33 12.09
C GLU A 39 -1.40 -7.94 13.43
N THR A 40 -0.41 -7.04 13.41
CA THR A 40 0.28 -6.57 14.62
C THR A 40 -0.69 -5.87 15.58
N LEU A 41 -1.63 -5.08 15.05
CA LEU A 41 -2.61 -4.36 15.83
C LEU A 41 -3.62 -5.31 16.48
N HIS A 42 -4.09 -6.32 15.75
CA HIS A 42 -4.92 -7.39 16.27
C HIS A 42 -4.24 -8.13 17.44
N TRP A 43 -2.97 -8.52 17.28
CA TRP A 43 -2.23 -9.20 18.36
C TRP A 43 -1.92 -8.30 19.55
N SER A 44 -1.71 -7.00 19.31
CA SER A 44 -1.39 -6.03 20.35
C SER A 44 -2.61 -5.67 21.20
N ASN A 45 -3.82 -5.72 20.61
CA ASN A 45 -5.07 -5.45 21.30
C ASN A 45 -6.16 -6.46 20.90
N PRO A 46 -6.09 -7.70 21.43
CA PRO A 46 -6.99 -8.77 21.02
C PRO A 46 -8.45 -8.42 21.33
N GLY A 47 -9.26 -8.35 20.27
CA GLY A 47 -10.70 -8.06 20.35
C GLY A 47 -11.12 -6.63 20.00
N ASP A 48 -10.17 -5.71 19.80
CA ASP A 48 -10.47 -4.34 19.32
C ASP A 48 -10.39 -4.24 17.78
N TYR A 49 -9.71 -5.19 17.13
CA TYR A 49 -9.56 -5.24 15.67
C TYR A 49 -9.89 -6.63 15.15
N ASP A 50 -10.83 -6.68 14.23
CA ASP A 50 -11.29 -7.90 13.59
C ASP A 50 -10.38 -8.15 12.37
N TYR A 51 -9.21 -8.76 12.60
CA TYR A 51 -8.29 -9.12 11.53
C TYR A 51 -8.40 -10.60 11.23
N ASP A 52 -8.64 -10.92 9.96
CA ASP A 52 -8.55 -12.27 9.40
C ASP A 52 -7.62 -12.21 8.18
N GLU A 53 -6.63 -13.09 8.13
CA GLU A 53 -5.62 -13.09 7.06
C GLU A 53 -6.23 -13.42 5.70
N ASP A 54 -7.26 -14.29 5.66
CA ASP A 54 -7.90 -14.73 4.43
C ASP A 54 -8.96 -13.72 3.94
N GLU A 55 -9.53 -12.91 4.84
CA GLU A 55 -10.53 -11.89 4.51
C GLU A 55 -9.94 -10.46 4.41
N PHE A 56 -8.65 -10.26 4.68
CA PHE A 56 -8.02 -8.94 4.64
C PHE A 56 -8.07 -8.32 3.23
N GLU A 57 -8.78 -7.21 3.10
CA GLU A 57 -8.85 -6.41 1.89
C GLU A 57 -7.58 -5.54 1.77
N ASP A 58 -6.73 -5.87 0.80
CA ASP A 58 -5.55 -5.05 0.50
C ASP A 58 -5.97 -3.66 0.00
N PRO A 59 -5.23 -2.59 0.36
CA PRO A 59 -5.54 -1.25 -0.13
C PRO A 59 -5.43 -1.17 -1.65
N GLU A 60 -6.33 -0.40 -2.26
CA GLU A 60 -6.28 -0.11 -3.70
C GLU A 60 -5.13 0.86 -4.00
N TYR A 61 -4.47 0.69 -5.16
CA TYR A 61 -3.47 1.64 -5.62
C TYR A 61 -3.58 1.90 -7.13
N GLU A 62 -3.15 3.09 -7.54
CA GLU A 62 -3.04 3.51 -8.93
C GLU A 62 -1.65 4.10 -9.17
N ILE A 63 -1.04 3.75 -10.31
CA ILE A 63 0.21 4.33 -10.77
C ILE A 63 -0.11 5.32 -11.89
N VAL A 64 0.31 6.57 -11.71
CA VAL A 64 0.09 7.66 -12.67
C VAL A 64 1.43 8.17 -13.20
N GLU A 65 1.52 8.35 -14.52
CA GLU A 65 2.66 8.98 -15.18
C GLU A 65 2.50 10.52 -15.10
N GLU A 66 3.52 11.20 -14.55
CA GLU A 66 3.63 12.66 -14.52
C GLU A 66 4.41 13.17 -15.76
N ASP A 67 3.88 14.22 -16.39
CA ASP A 67 4.42 14.91 -17.58
C ASP A 67 5.63 15.82 -17.26
#